data_AF-A0A8T0Z529-F1
#
_entry.id   AF-A0A8T0Z529-F1
#
_cell.length_a   1.000
_cell.length_b   1.000
_cell.length_c   1.000
_cell.angle_alpha   90.00
_cell.angle_beta   90.00
_cell.angle_gamma   90.00
#
_symmetry.space_group_name_H-M   'P 1'
#
loop_
_entity.id
_entity.type
_entity.pdbx_description
1 polymer ?
#
loop_
_entity_poly.entity_id
_entity_poly.type
_entity_poly.pdbx_seq_one_letter_code
_entity_poly.pdbx_strand_id
1 'polypeptide(L)'
;MVGDSVLVSHGSSLLDAEVKELQTGIETEDSQSNRELQEKVKAIAQKKSEIPGVSTSFEKLCGPKRLDAMAAWMNSVDGTLARLDQDVKSLLENQANQSAQLIELEQRKKEAMEKKAALEASELKDLKRIRVAEETAMARKRLQSAGIAQEEIDAFLPVIPHEG
;
A
#
# COMPACT_ATOMS: atom_id res chain seq x y z
N MET A 1 -2.22 18.90 -32.53
CA MET A 1 -1.01 18.07 -32.34
C MET A 1 -1.23 17.29 -31.05
N VAL A 2 -1.47 15.99 -31.19
CA VAL A 2 -1.73 15.06 -30.09
C VAL A 2 -0.37 14.69 -29.50
N GLY A 3 -0.18 14.98 -28.21
CA GLY A 3 1.01 14.56 -27.47
C GLY A 3 0.73 13.22 -26.82
N ASP A 4 1.32 12.15 -27.34
CA ASP A 4 1.29 10.82 -26.74
C ASP A 4 1.99 10.86 -25.37
N SER A 5 1.24 10.59 -24.30
CA SER A 5 1.82 10.28 -22.99
C SER A 5 1.87 8.76 -22.83
N VAL A 6 3.08 8.21 -22.92
CA VAL A 6 3.36 6.80 -22.66
C VAL A 6 3.38 6.59 -21.14
N LEU A 7 2.38 5.89 -20.61
CA LEU A 7 2.38 5.40 -19.23
C LEU A 7 3.30 4.17 -19.13
N VAL A 8 4.49 4.35 -18.57
CA VAL A 8 5.37 3.23 -18.19
C VAL A 8 4.77 2.58 -16.94
N SER A 9 4.09 1.45 -17.14
CA SER A 9 3.65 0.58 -16.04
C SER A 9 4.82 -0.27 -15.57
N HIS A 10 5.42 0.06 -14.43
CA HIS A 10 6.23 -0.91 -13.70
C HIS A 10 5.29 -1.90 -13.00
N GLY A 11 4.85 -2.90 -13.76
CA GLY A 11 4.18 -4.06 -13.22
C GLY A 11 5.13 -4.81 -12.30
N SER A 12 4.80 -4.86 -11.00
CA SER A 12 5.41 -5.75 -10.02
C SER A 12 5.14 -7.20 -10.44
N SER A 13 6.02 -7.74 -11.27
CA SER A 13 5.99 -9.11 -11.76
C SER A 13 7.15 -9.86 -11.11
N LEU A 14 7.09 -10.10 -9.80
CA LEU A 14 8.13 -10.89 -9.11
C LEU A 14 7.69 -11.47 -7.75
N LEU A 15 6.41 -11.82 -7.60
CA LEU A 15 5.91 -12.57 -6.44
C LEU A 15 5.16 -13.84 -6.87
N ASP A 16 5.79 -14.62 -7.74
CA ASP A 16 5.30 -15.96 -8.13
C ASP A 16 6.41 -17.03 -8.06
N ALA A 17 7.32 -16.89 -7.09
CA ALA A 17 8.26 -17.94 -6.72
C ALA A 17 7.84 -18.54 -5.37
N GLU A 18 6.95 -19.55 -5.49
CA GLU A 18 6.90 -20.77 -4.69
C GLU A 18 7.55 -20.70 -3.28
N VAL A 19 6.71 -20.53 -2.25
CA VAL A 19 7.06 -20.82 -0.86
C VAL A 19 7.27 -22.34 -0.73
N LYS A 20 8.50 -22.78 -0.96
CA LYS A 20 8.97 -24.12 -0.60
C LYS A 20 9.79 -24.03 0.68
N GLU A 21 9.09 -24.28 1.78
CA GLU A 21 9.53 -25.12 2.90
C GLU A 21 11.06 -25.24 3.08
N LEU A 22 11.67 -24.31 3.83
CA LEU A 22 13.00 -24.51 4.42
C LEU A 22 12.84 -25.22 5.77
N GLN A 23 12.46 -26.50 5.70
CA GLN A 23 12.50 -27.45 6.81
C GLN A 23 13.46 -28.59 6.45
N THR A 24 14.75 -28.31 6.25
CA THR A 24 15.85 -29.29 6.38
C THR A 24 17.18 -28.56 6.30
N GLY A 25 18.09 -28.81 7.25
CA GLY A 25 19.51 -28.45 7.10
C GLY A 25 20.10 -27.61 8.22
N ILE A 26 20.03 -28.10 9.46
CA ILE A 26 21.15 -27.93 10.38
C ILE A 26 22.28 -28.79 9.81
N GLU A 27 23.02 -28.26 8.84
CA GLU A 27 24.31 -28.80 8.44
C GLU A 27 25.34 -27.70 8.64
N THR A 28 26.18 -27.94 9.64
CA THR A 28 27.39 -27.20 9.94
C THR A 28 28.30 -27.20 8.72
N GLU A 29 28.21 -26.16 7.88
CA GLU A 29 29.24 -25.86 6.89
C GLU A 29 30.49 -25.35 7.62
N ASP A 30 31.29 -26.31 8.08
CA ASP A 30 32.66 -26.12 8.50
C ASP A 30 33.51 -25.82 7.25
N SER A 31 33.29 -24.62 6.70
CA SER A 31 34.03 -24.10 5.55
C SER A 31 35.52 -24.11 5.88
N GLN A 32 36.35 -24.66 4.99
CA GLN A 32 37.82 -24.74 5.10
C GLN A 32 38.46 -23.40 5.51
N SER A 33 37.83 -22.28 5.12
CA SER A 33 38.13 -20.91 5.53
C SER A 33 38.03 -20.66 7.05
N ASN A 34 37.02 -21.21 7.72
CA ASN A 34 36.79 -21.01 9.15
C ASN A 34 37.82 -21.80 10.00
N ARG A 35 38.23 -22.98 9.53
CA ARG A 35 39.31 -23.77 10.12
C ARG A 35 40.67 -23.07 10.00
N GLU A 36 40.96 -22.50 8.84
CA GLU A 36 42.20 -21.75 8.60
C GLU A 36 42.26 -20.45 9.43
N LEU A 37 41.12 -19.77 9.61
CA LEU A 37 40.99 -18.62 10.50
C LEU A 37 41.19 -19.01 11.97
N GLN A 38 40.63 -20.14 12.42
CA GLN A 38 40.86 -20.64 13.78
C GLN A 38 42.33 -21.06 14.02
N GLU A 39 42.99 -21.67 13.05
CA GLU A 39 44.41 -22.02 13.15
C GLU A 39 45.29 -20.77 13.17
N LYS A 40 44.98 -19.74 12.38
CA LYS A 40 45.66 -18.44 12.43
C LYS A 40 45.44 -17.75 13.78
N VAL A 41 44.23 -17.78 14.33
CA VAL A 41 43.93 -17.23 15.66
C VAL A 41 44.67 -17.99 16.77
N LYS A 42 44.74 -19.32 16.70
CA LYS A 42 45.51 -20.15 17.65
C LYS A 42 47.02 -19.92 17.52
N ALA A 43 47.56 -19.77 16.31
CA ALA A 43 48.97 -19.45 16.08
C ALA A 43 49.36 -18.05 16.59
N ILE A 44 48.45 -17.07 16.47
CA ILE A 44 48.63 -15.73 17.04
C ILE A 44 48.56 -15.79 18.58
N ALA A 45 47.66 -16.61 19.14
CA ALA A 45 47.55 -16.80 20.59
C ALA A 45 48.79 -17.48 21.19
N GLN A 46 49.37 -18.48 20.50
CA GLN A 46 50.62 -19.11 20.92
C GLN A 46 51.83 -18.17 20.80
N LYS A 47 51.93 -17.36 19.74
CA LYS A 47 52.97 -16.32 19.63
C LYS A 47 52.88 -15.23 20.70
N LYS A 48 51.70 -15.01 21.29
CA LYS A 48 51.50 -14.05 22.39
C LYS A 48 51.98 -14.59 23.76
N SER A 49 52.25 -15.90 23.87
CA SER A 49 52.71 -16.58 25.09
C SER A 49 54.23 -16.52 25.31
N GLU A 50 55.02 -16.07 24.34
CA GLU A 50 56.50 -16.04 24.42
C GLU A 50 57.10 -14.62 24.53
N ILE A 51 56.27 -13.59 24.71
CA ILE A 51 56.76 -12.23 24.95
C ILE A 51 56.63 -11.93 26.45
N PRO A 52 57.73 -11.85 27.21
CA PRO A 52 57.67 -11.41 28.59
C PRO A 52 57.27 -9.93 28.60
N GLY A 53 56.13 -9.62 29.21
CA GLY A 53 55.76 -8.26 29.58
C GLY A 53 55.01 -7.43 28.52
N VAL A 54 53.79 -7.82 28.19
CA VAL A 54 52.79 -6.91 27.60
C VAL A 54 51.56 -6.86 28.49
N SER A 55 51.76 -6.47 29.75
CA SER A 55 50.66 -6.15 30.66
C SER A 55 50.59 -4.67 31.03
N THR A 56 51.41 -3.81 30.42
CA THR A 56 51.47 -2.36 30.70
C THR A 56 51.33 -1.48 29.45
N SER A 57 51.10 -2.05 28.26
CA SER A 57 50.98 -1.27 27.02
C SER A 57 49.61 -0.60 26.86
N PHE A 58 48.53 -1.18 27.38
CA PHE A 58 47.19 -0.61 27.23
C PHE A 58 47.00 0.66 28.08
N GLU A 59 47.58 0.68 29.29
CA GLU A 59 47.59 1.86 30.18
C GLU A 59 48.46 3.01 29.63
N LYS A 60 49.55 2.71 28.91
CA LYS A 60 50.35 3.72 28.21
C LYS A 60 49.74 4.19 26.89
N LEU A 61 48.90 3.36 26.25
CA LEU A 61 48.26 3.69 24.98
C LEU A 61 47.03 4.57 25.21
N CYS A 62 46.14 4.22 26.14
CA CYS A 62 44.90 4.96 26.38
C CYS A 62 45.02 5.90 27.58
N GLY A 63 45.70 7.04 27.40
CA GLY A 63 45.68 8.11 28.40
C GLY A 63 44.24 8.65 28.64
N PRO A 64 43.97 9.31 29.77
CA PRO A 64 42.61 9.73 30.17
C PRO A 64 41.85 10.52 29.09
N LYS A 65 42.54 11.39 28.35
CA LYS A 65 41.97 12.15 27.23
C LYS A 65 41.51 11.27 26.06
N ARG A 66 42.19 10.15 25.81
CA ARG A 66 41.78 9.19 24.76
C ARG A 66 40.57 8.38 25.20
N LEU A 67 40.48 8.02 26.47
CA LEU A 67 39.30 7.35 27.03
C LEU A 67 38.07 8.26 26.99
N ASP A 68 38.24 9.54 27.34
CA ASP A 68 37.18 10.55 27.23
C ASP A 68 36.73 10.74 25.76
N ALA A 69 37.67 10.81 24.83
CA ALA A 69 37.35 10.87 23.39
C ALA A 69 36.63 9.59 22.89
N MET A 70 37.01 8.41 23.38
CA MET A 70 36.32 7.16 23.06
C MET A 70 34.91 7.12 23.64
N ALA A 71 34.72 7.59 24.89
CA ALA A 71 33.41 7.71 25.51
C ALA A 71 32.52 8.71 24.77
N ALA A 72 33.06 9.86 24.37
CA ALA A 72 32.35 10.83 23.54
C ALA A 72 31.93 10.26 22.18
N TRP A 73 32.81 9.46 21.54
CA TRP A 73 32.48 8.78 20.29
C TRP A 73 31.39 7.72 20.48
N MET A 74 31.47 6.90 21.53
CA MET A 74 30.42 5.93 21.88
C MET A 74 29.07 6.62 22.11
N ASN A 75 29.03 7.69 22.92
CA ASN A 75 27.80 8.44 23.17
C ASN A 75 27.23 9.06 21.87
N SER A 76 28.09 9.46 20.94
CA SER A 76 27.66 9.95 19.62
C SER A 76 26.99 8.83 18.82
N VAL A 77 27.58 7.63 18.80
CA VAL A 77 27.02 6.45 18.13
C VAL A 77 25.68 6.05 18.77
N ASP A 78 25.59 6.03 20.10
CA ASP A 78 24.34 5.77 20.81
C ASP A 78 23.27 6.81 20.44
N GLY A 79 23.65 8.09 20.35
CA GLY A 79 22.77 9.16 19.91
C GLY A 79 22.33 9.05 18.45
N THR A 80 23.16 8.51 17.55
CA THR A 80 22.75 8.19 16.18
C THR A 80 21.83 6.97 16.12
N LEU A 81 22.09 5.95 16.94
CA LEU A 81 21.28 4.74 16.97
C LEU A 81 19.87 5.04 17.51
N ALA A 82 19.78 5.85 18.56
CA ALA A 82 18.49 6.29 19.11
C ALA A 82 17.68 7.13 18.10
N ARG A 83 18.34 8.00 17.33
CA ARG A 83 17.69 8.74 16.23
C ARG A 83 17.22 7.82 15.12
N LEU A 84 18.04 6.86 14.72
CA LEU A 84 17.66 5.88 13.69
C LEU A 84 16.47 5.04 14.14
N ASP A 85 16.44 4.58 15.40
CA ASP A 85 15.29 3.85 15.96
C ASP A 85 14.01 4.70 15.92
N GLN A 86 14.12 5.99 16.25
CA GLN A 86 12.99 6.92 16.15
C GLN A 86 12.52 7.10 14.71
N ASP A 87 13.44 7.29 13.77
CA ASP A 87 13.12 7.47 12.35
C ASP A 87 12.45 6.21 11.76
N VAL A 88 12.92 5.02 12.15
CA VAL A 88 12.30 3.74 11.75
C VAL A 88 10.88 3.62 12.29
N LYS A 89 10.65 3.96 13.57
CA LYS A 89 9.29 3.96 14.15
C LYS A 89 8.37 4.93 13.42
N SER A 90 8.82 6.15 13.21
CA SER A 90 8.04 7.16 12.47
C SER A 90 7.77 6.73 11.03
N LEU A 91 8.71 6.06 10.36
CA LEU A 91 8.50 5.51 9.02
C LEU A 91 7.43 4.41 9.02
N LEU A 92 7.46 3.49 9.98
CA LEU A 92 6.46 2.44 10.11
C LEU A 92 5.06 3.01 10.40
N GLU A 93 4.95 3.99 11.29
CA GLU A 93 3.69 4.70 11.56
C GLU A 93 3.16 5.40 10.31
N ASN A 94 4.03 6.09 9.57
CA ASN A 94 3.65 6.76 8.33
C ASN A 94 3.21 5.77 7.25
N GLN A 95 3.89 4.63 7.12
CA GLN A 95 3.52 3.57 6.19
C GLN A 95 2.16 2.96 6.55
N ALA A 96 1.92 2.70 7.85
CA ALA A 96 0.63 2.22 8.33
C ALA A 96 -0.49 3.22 8.02
N ASN A 97 -0.28 4.50 8.31
CA ASN A 97 -1.23 5.56 8.02
C ASN A 97 -1.53 5.71 6.52
N GLN A 98 -0.51 5.66 5.67
CA GLN A 98 -0.67 5.69 4.22
C GLN A 98 -1.48 4.49 3.71
N SER A 99 -1.20 3.29 4.22
CA SER A 99 -1.95 2.08 3.86
C SER A 99 -3.43 2.17 4.27
N ALA A 100 -3.71 2.70 5.47
CA ALA A 100 -5.08 2.91 5.94
C ALA A 100 -5.83 3.93 5.08
N GLN A 101 -5.18 5.02 4.69
CA GLN A 101 -5.77 6.03 3.79
C GLN A 101 -6.07 5.45 2.40
N LEU A 102 -5.19 4.61 1.86
CA LEU A 102 -5.44 3.96 0.56
C LEU A 102 -6.66 3.04 0.60
N ILE A 103 -6.79 2.22 1.65
CA ILE A 103 -7.95 1.35 1.85
C ILE A 103 -9.23 2.18 1.98
N GLU A 104 -9.20 3.26 2.75
CA GLU A 104 -10.37 4.14 2.94
C GLU A 104 -10.77 4.84 1.62
N LEU A 105 -9.80 5.31 0.83
CA LEU A 105 -10.05 5.92 -0.47
C LEU A 105 -10.61 4.91 -1.48
N GLU A 106 -10.11 3.68 -1.48
CA GLU A 106 -10.64 2.60 -2.32
C GLU A 106 -12.10 2.29 -1.97
N GLN A 107 -12.42 2.22 -0.67
CA GLN A 107 -13.79 2.05 -0.20
C GLN A 107 -14.69 3.22 -0.65
N ARG A 108 -14.27 4.47 -0.43
CA ARG A 108 -15.05 5.65 -0.86
C ARG A 108 -15.27 5.66 -2.37
N LYS A 109 -14.28 5.26 -3.16
CA LYS A 109 -14.40 5.15 -4.62
C LYS A 109 -15.44 4.10 -5.02
N LYS A 110 -15.45 2.95 -4.35
CA LYS A 110 -16.45 1.89 -4.58
C LYS A 110 -17.86 2.37 -4.23
N GLU A 111 -18.04 2.99 -3.07
CA GLU A 111 -19.33 3.54 -2.65
C GLU A 111 -19.83 4.64 -3.59
N ALA A 112 -18.94 5.51 -4.08
CA ALA A 112 -19.30 6.55 -5.05
C ALA A 112 -19.74 5.95 -6.39
N MET A 113 -19.06 4.90 -6.85
CA MET A 113 -19.43 4.19 -8.08
C MET A 113 -20.80 3.50 -7.94
N GLU A 114 -21.07 2.87 -6.81
CA GLU A 114 -22.36 2.24 -6.53
C GLU A 114 -23.50 3.26 -6.46
N LYS A 115 -23.30 4.38 -5.74
CA LYS A 115 -24.27 5.47 -5.68
C LYS A 115 -24.54 6.07 -7.06
N LYS A 116 -23.49 6.27 -7.87
CA LYS A 116 -23.63 6.74 -9.25
C LYS A 116 -24.46 5.75 -10.09
N ALA A 117 -24.14 4.46 -10.04
CA ALA A 117 -24.89 3.44 -10.78
C ALA A 117 -26.35 3.36 -10.34
N ALA A 118 -26.64 3.52 -9.04
CA ALA A 118 -28.00 3.54 -8.52
C ALA A 118 -28.79 4.78 -9.00
N LEU A 119 -28.15 5.95 -9.04
CA LEU A 119 -28.75 7.17 -9.58
C LEU A 119 -29.03 7.04 -11.08
N GLU A 120 -28.06 6.57 -11.86
CA GLU A 120 -28.24 6.33 -13.31
C GLU A 120 -29.38 5.32 -13.58
N ALA A 121 -29.50 4.27 -12.76
CA ALA A 121 -30.60 3.32 -12.87
C ALA A 121 -31.98 3.94 -12.54
N SER A 122 -32.03 4.83 -11.55
CA SER A 122 -33.24 5.60 -11.22
C SER A 122 -33.61 6.57 -12.34
N GLU A 123 -32.64 7.32 -12.86
CA GLU A 123 -32.84 8.24 -13.97
C GLU A 123 -33.36 7.52 -15.22
N LEU A 124 -32.80 6.35 -15.57
CA LEU A 124 -33.31 5.54 -16.67
C LEU A 124 -34.74 5.05 -16.44
N LYS A 125 -35.10 4.73 -15.21
CA LYS A 125 -36.48 4.37 -14.86
C LYS A 125 -37.41 5.57 -15.02
N ASP A 126 -36.97 6.75 -14.60
CA ASP A 126 -37.75 7.99 -14.68
C ASP A 126 -37.95 8.42 -16.14
N LEU A 127 -36.89 8.37 -16.95
CA LEU A 127 -36.97 8.63 -18.38
C LEU A 127 -37.93 7.66 -19.09
N LYS A 128 -37.95 6.38 -18.70
CA LYS A 128 -38.93 5.42 -19.23
C LYS A 128 -40.36 5.81 -18.84
N ARG A 129 -40.60 6.22 -17.60
CA ARG A 129 -41.92 6.68 -17.13
C ARG A 129 -42.38 7.92 -17.90
N ILE A 130 -41.50 8.90 -18.05
CA ILE A 130 -41.77 10.14 -18.80
C ILE A 130 -42.07 9.82 -20.26
N ARG A 131 -41.28 8.96 -20.91
CA ARG A 131 -41.50 8.56 -22.29
C ARG A 131 -42.86 7.90 -22.50
N VAL A 132 -43.24 6.97 -21.62
CA VAL A 132 -44.57 6.33 -21.68
C VAL A 132 -45.68 7.36 -21.50
N ALA A 133 -45.52 8.28 -20.56
CA ALA A 133 -46.48 9.37 -20.34
C ALA A 133 -46.58 10.29 -21.57
N GLU A 134 -45.46 10.68 -22.17
CA GLU A 134 -45.41 11.50 -23.37
C GLU A 134 -46.07 10.81 -24.57
N GLU A 135 -45.71 9.54 -24.84
CA GLU A 135 -46.32 8.74 -25.91
C GLU A 135 -47.83 8.58 -25.70
N THR A 136 -48.26 8.35 -24.45
CA THR A 136 -49.68 8.24 -24.08
C THR A 136 -50.41 9.58 -24.28
N ALA A 137 -49.82 10.71 -23.86
CA ALA A 137 -50.40 12.04 -24.07
C ALA A 137 -50.54 12.37 -25.56
N MET A 138 -49.52 12.04 -26.36
CA MET A 138 -49.55 12.20 -27.81
C MET A 138 -50.60 11.31 -28.48
N ALA A 139 -50.76 10.06 -28.03
CA ALA A 139 -51.81 9.17 -28.51
C ALA A 139 -53.20 9.72 -28.17
N ARG A 140 -53.42 10.17 -26.93
CA ARG A 140 -54.66 10.83 -26.49
C ARG A 140 -55.01 12.02 -27.38
N LYS A 141 -54.04 12.92 -27.62
CA LYS A 141 -54.22 14.09 -28.50
C LYS A 141 -54.60 13.70 -29.94
N ARG A 142 -54.00 12.63 -30.48
CA ARG A 142 -54.34 12.11 -31.82
C ARG A 142 -55.77 11.56 -31.89
N LEU A 143 -56.20 10.79 -30.88
CA LEU A 143 -57.56 10.23 -30.83
C LEU A 143 -58.62 11.32 -30.67
N GLN A 144 -58.36 12.32 -29.81
CA GLN A 144 -59.21 13.50 -29.67
C GLN A 144 -59.33 14.26 -31.01
N SER A 145 -58.22 14.44 -31.72
CA SER A 145 -58.20 15.11 -33.03
C SER A 145 -58.96 14.32 -34.11
N ALA A 146 -59.11 13.00 -33.93
CA ALA A 146 -59.91 12.13 -34.80
C ALA A 146 -61.41 12.10 -34.42
N GLY A 147 -61.83 12.84 -33.38
CA GLY A 147 -63.22 12.94 -32.96
C GLY A 147 -63.70 11.81 -32.05
N ILE A 148 -62.78 11.03 -31.45
CA ILE A 148 -63.11 9.98 -30.49
C ILE A 148 -63.48 10.62 -29.14
N ALA A 149 -64.55 10.13 -28.52
CA ALA A 149 -65.03 10.65 -27.24
C ALA A 149 -64.02 10.40 -26.10
N GLN A 150 -63.98 11.32 -25.13
CA GLN A 150 -63.00 11.26 -24.04
C GLN A 150 -63.18 10.01 -23.17
N GLU A 151 -64.43 9.56 -23.00
CA GLU A 151 -64.80 8.35 -22.26
C GLU A 151 -64.24 7.09 -22.93
N GLU A 152 -64.26 7.03 -24.27
CA GLU A 152 -63.68 5.92 -25.02
C GLU A 152 -62.16 5.91 -24.89
N ILE A 153 -61.51 7.08 -24.93
CA ILE A 153 -60.07 7.21 -24.77
C ILE A 153 -59.63 6.76 -23.36
N ASP A 154 -60.37 7.15 -22.32
CA ASP A 154 -60.07 6.80 -20.93
C ASP A 154 -60.30 5.32 -20.60
N ALA A 155 -61.16 4.64 -21.36
CA ALA A 155 -61.34 3.18 -21.26
C ALA A 155 -60.12 2.39 -21.79
N PHE A 156 -59.38 2.94 -22.77
CA PHE A 156 -58.28 2.23 -23.44
C PHE A 156 -56.88 2.70 -23.07
N LEU A 157 -56.69 3.98 -22.74
CA LEU A 157 -55.38 4.55 -22.41
C LEU A 157 -55.31 4.93 -20.93
N PRO A 158 -54.21 4.61 -20.22
CA PRO A 158 -54.05 5.01 -18.84
C PRO A 158 -54.08 6.54 -18.70
N VAL A 159 -54.79 7.01 -17.67
CA VAL A 159 -54.78 8.42 -17.27
C VAL A 159 -53.50 8.68 -16.50
N ILE A 160 -52.67 9.59 -17.00
CA ILE A 160 -51.44 9.99 -16.31
C ILE A 160 -51.86 10.92 -15.16
N PRO A 161 -51.64 10.56 -13.89
CA PRO A 161 -51.94 11.47 -12.78
C PRO A 161 -51.01 12.69 -12.87
N HIS A 162 -51.60 13.88 -12.79
CA HIS A 162 -50.83 15.10 -12.56
C HIS A 162 -50.44 15.13 -11.08
N GLU A 163 -49.26 14.64 -10.74
CA GLU A 163 -48.64 14.97 -9.45
C GLU A 163 -48.21 16.44 -9.53
N GLY A 164 -48.87 17.28 -8.72
CA GLY A 164 -48.59 18.70 -8.56
C GLY A 164 -47.69 18.98 -7.35
#